data_AF-A0A7C7UQ13-F1
#
_entry.id   AF-A0A7C7UQ13-F1
#
_cell.length_a   1.000
_cell.length_b   1.000
_cell.length_c   1.000
_cell.angle_alpha   90.00
_cell.angle_beta   90.00
_cell.angle_gamma   90.00
#
_symmetry.space_group_name_H-M   'P 1'
#
loop_
_entity.id
_entity.type
_entity.pdbx_description
1 polymer ?
#
loop_
_entity_poly.entity_id
_entity_poly.type
_entity_poly.pdbx_seq_one_letter_code
_entity_poly.pdbx_strand_id
1 'polypeptide(L)'
;MRKHPVLGDIRPYNFISPQGRQVTAWMSVERDHRLGALLIEGVDGEATGQFVYGIPKIHYPYRRDKEIDLENVSPDDIVLPTGYERVLLRQKVDGTNVCWFPLLDREGNVLEVIPKTRQAVLNKPSQMHSVYDLLPDIHLMYPGILPAVRETKLSLSFEVYGYRNPHTLVYDFPLQVSLIVAIDAQGRLLPWDQLSAIAQRYNLHTPEIIFETEKPDVRAEWVRFRLELDARNEPDHLVDEGVVFTFCYPDTLQLVKCKTKTLEEAHMSVMAAEQAEIPRDILFKAVCRVYDDGFAESEWDEVWAQLKAELMEDYVEVAVDRHVHKAEKLWRWKLRLETVRPYIERAMKETGSRELGVVMPRVRQWLSKEQTNLAAKILLHNV
;
A
#
# COMPACT_ATOMS: atom_id res chain seq x y z
N MET A 1 -0.11 -9.63 21.09
CA MET A 1 1.16 -9.17 20.46
C MET A 1 2.33 -9.90 21.11
N ARG A 2 3.42 -10.14 20.37
CA ARG A 2 4.66 -10.78 20.81
C ARG A 2 5.84 -9.91 20.38
N LYS A 3 6.92 -9.84 21.17
CA LYS A 3 8.16 -9.17 20.76
C LYS A 3 9.09 -10.16 20.06
N HIS A 4 9.53 -9.83 18.85
CA HIS A 4 10.46 -10.60 18.03
C HIS A 4 11.81 -9.86 17.93
N PRO A 5 12.96 -10.54 18.03
CA PRO A 5 14.28 -9.87 18.03
C PRO A 5 14.57 -9.08 16.74
N VAL A 6 14.03 -9.51 15.60
CA VAL A 6 14.25 -8.87 14.29
C VAL A 6 13.11 -7.92 13.92
N LEU A 7 11.87 -8.33 14.19
CA LEU A 7 10.67 -7.65 13.67
C LEU A 7 10.02 -6.72 14.69
N GLY A 8 10.55 -6.64 15.91
CA GLY A 8 9.96 -5.88 17.00
C GLY A 8 8.61 -6.46 17.40
N ASP A 9 7.64 -5.60 17.69
CA ASP A 9 6.28 -6.03 18.02
C ASP A 9 5.59 -6.66 16.81
N ILE A 10 5.14 -7.90 16.98
CA ILE A 10 4.47 -8.71 15.97
C ILE A 10 3.10 -9.20 16.47
N ARG A 11 2.18 -9.40 15.52
CA ARG A 11 0.86 -10.00 15.75
C ARG A 11 0.65 -11.23 14.84
N PRO A 12 -0.18 -12.21 15.24
CA PRO A 12 -0.54 -13.32 14.37
C PRO A 12 -1.14 -12.79 13.05
N TYR A 13 -0.77 -13.41 11.94
CA TYR A 13 -1.27 -13.09 10.60
C TYR A 13 -1.32 -14.37 9.77
N ASN A 14 -2.15 -15.32 10.18
CA ASN A 14 -2.32 -16.57 9.45
C ASN A 14 -3.23 -16.34 8.24
N PHE A 15 -2.91 -16.95 7.10
CA PHE A 15 -3.69 -16.79 5.89
C PHE A 15 -3.67 -18.04 5.02
N ILE A 16 -4.67 -18.16 4.15
CA ILE A 16 -4.67 -19.14 3.06
C ILE A 16 -4.13 -18.43 1.82
N SER A 17 -3.10 -18.97 1.19
CA SER A 17 -2.53 -18.38 -0.04
C SER A 17 -3.52 -18.46 -1.21
N PRO A 18 -3.33 -17.68 -2.29
CA PRO A 18 -4.18 -17.77 -3.48
C PRO A 18 -4.32 -19.19 -4.07
N GLN A 19 -3.27 -20.03 -3.98
CA GLN A 19 -3.34 -21.45 -4.38
C GLN A 19 -3.86 -22.41 -3.30
N GLY A 20 -4.35 -21.89 -2.17
CA GLY A 20 -5.01 -22.69 -1.13
C GLY A 20 -4.08 -23.24 -0.04
N ARG A 21 -2.84 -22.76 0.07
CA ARG A 21 -1.88 -23.23 1.08
C ARG A 21 -2.14 -22.59 2.43
N GLN A 22 -2.03 -23.35 3.50
CA GLN A 22 -2.18 -22.83 4.85
C GLN A 22 -0.87 -22.22 5.32
N VAL A 23 -0.85 -20.92 5.56
CA VAL A 23 0.36 -20.19 5.98
C VAL A 23 0.19 -19.73 7.42
N THR A 24 1.12 -20.18 8.27
CA THR A 24 1.27 -19.69 9.64
C THR A 24 2.31 -18.57 9.64
N ALA A 25 1.89 -17.36 9.98
CA ALA A 25 2.76 -16.20 9.91
C ALA A 25 2.46 -15.15 10.98
N TRP A 26 3.42 -14.25 11.15
CA TRP A 26 3.35 -13.09 12.02
C TRP A 26 3.67 -11.84 11.24
N MET A 27 3.04 -10.71 11.58
CA MET A 27 3.26 -9.43 10.93
C MET A 27 3.78 -8.40 11.93
N SER A 28 4.81 -7.66 11.54
CA SER A 28 5.33 -6.52 12.32
C SER A 28 4.38 -5.33 12.28
N VAL A 29 4.19 -4.70 13.44
CA VAL A 29 3.43 -3.45 13.63
C VAL A 29 4.34 -2.26 13.94
N GLU A 30 5.66 -2.44 13.83
CA GLU A 30 6.65 -1.39 14.08
C GLU A 30 6.54 -0.29 13.02
N ARG A 31 6.42 0.97 13.42
CA ARG A 31 6.24 2.12 12.52
C ARG A 31 7.53 2.61 11.86
N ASP A 32 8.37 1.68 11.42
CA ASP A 32 9.62 1.95 10.72
C ASP A 32 9.70 1.13 9.41
N HIS A 33 10.92 0.78 8.99
CA HIS A 33 11.16 -0.05 7.80
C HIS A 33 10.57 -1.46 7.93
N ARG A 34 10.20 -1.91 9.13
CA ARG A 34 9.66 -3.25 9.41
C ARG A 34 8.14 -3.30 9.27
N LEU A 35 7.43 -2.18 9.20
CA LEU A 35 5.96 -2.16 9.18
C LEU A 35 5.39 -3.07 8.09
N GLY A 36 4.58 -4.06 8.49
CA GLY A 36 3.94 -4.99 7.56
C GLY A 36 4.87 -6.07 6.99
N ALA A 37 6.10 -6.18 7.50
CA ALA A 37 6.99 -7.30 7.23
C ALA A 37 6.42 -8.58 7.87
N LEU A 38 6.55 -9.71 7.17
CA LEU A 38 6.08 -11.01 7.63
C LEU A 38 7.24 -11.87 8.13
N LEU A 39 6.99 -12.62 9.19
CA LEU A 39 7.70 -13.86 9.52
C LEU A 39 6.75 -15.02 9.21
N ILE A 40 7.07 -15.80 8.20
CA ILE A 40 6.36 -17.03 7.87
C ILE A 40 7.06 -18.16 8.63
N GLU A 41 6.36 -18.73 9.61
CA GLU A 41 6.87 -19.82 10.46
C GLU A 41 6.57 -21.19 9.87
N GLY A 42 5.53 -21.32 9.03
CA GLY A 42 5.21 -22.60 8.41
C GLY A 42 4.21 -22.52 7.27
N VAL A 43 4.30 -23.49 6.37
CA VAL A 43 3.41 -23.67 5.21
C VAL A 43 2.92 -25.11 5.20
N ASP A 44 1.61 -25.31 5.13
CA ASP A 44 0.95 -26.63 5.10
C ASP A 44 1.38 -27.55 6.27
N GLY A 45 1.66 -26.95 7.43
CA GLY A 45 2.08 -27.64 8.66
C GLY A 45 3.59 -27.89 8.76
N GLU A 46 4.35 -27.66 7.70
CA GLU A 46 5.81 -27.79 7.71
C GLU A 46 6.48 -26.51 8.18
N ALA A 47 7.45 -26.66 9.09
CA ALA A 47 8.20 -25.53 9.64
C ALA A 47 9.09 -24.90 8.57
N THR A 48 8.99 -23.58 8.46
CA THR A 48 9.86 -22.74 7.63
C THR A 48 10.54 -21.69 8.52
N GLY A 49 10.90 -20.54 7.97
CA GLY A 49 11.59 -19.47 8.71
C GLY A 49 11.87 -18.29 7.80
N GLN A 50 10.86 -17.89 7.03
CA GLN A 50 11.03 -16.91 5.96
C GLN A 50 10.64 -15.51 6.43
N PHE A 51 11.51 -14.54 6.18
CA PHE A 51 11.16 -13.13 6.30
C PHE A 51 10.72 -12.56 4.94
N VAL A 52 9.66 -11.74 4.96
CA VAL A 52 9.18 -11.01 3.78
C VAL A 52 9.06 -9.54 4.14
N TYR A 53 9.91 -8.72 3.51
CA TYR A 53 9.87 -7.28 3.66
C TYR A 53 9.15 -6.62 2.48
N GLY A 54 8.48 -5.49 2.76
CA GLY A 54 7.94 -4.59 1.75
C GLY A 54 8.79 -3.34 1.62
N ILE A 55 8.42 -2.44 0.70
CA ILE A 55 9.13 -1.16 0.56
C ILE A 55 9.11 -0.38 1.89
N PRO A 56 10.26 0.14 2.37
CA PRO A 56 10.28 0.93 3.60
C PRO A 56 9.50 2.23 3.42
N LYS A 57 9.08 2.85 4.55
CA LYS A 57 8.42 4.17 4.51
C LYS A 57 9.36 5.17 3.84
N ILE A 58 8.90 5.78 2.75
CA ILE A 58 9.65 6.86 2.09
C ILE A 58 9.35 8.15 2.85
N HIS A 59 10.40 8.78 3.38
CA HIS A 59 10.30 9.97 4.22
C HIS A 59 10.48 11.26 3.42
N TYR A 60 9.85 12.34 3.92
CA TYR A 60 10.23 13.70 3.53
C TYR A 60 11.61 14.02 4.12
N PRO A 61 12.43 14.84 3.46
CA PRO A 61 13.79 15.14 3.92
C PRO A 61 13.84 16.23 4.98
N TYR A 62 12.76 16.51 5.71
CA TYR A 62 12.78 17.58 6.69
C TYR A 62 13.46 17.18 7.99
N ARG A 63 14.08 18.18 8.60
CA ARG A 63 14.52 18.13 9.99
C ARG A 63 13.32 17.90 10.92
N ARG A 64 13.36 16.82 11.71
CA ARG A 64 12.29 16.51 12.68
C ARG A 64 12.32 17.40 13.92
N ASP A 65 13.42 18.11 14.15
CA ASP A 65 13.65 18.98 15.30
C ASP A 65 13.24 20.44 15.06
N LYS A 66 12.67 20.75 13.89
CA LYS A 66 12.29 22.11 13.49
C LYS A 66 10.91 22.10 12.86
N GLU A 67 10.08 23.08 13.22
CA GLU A 67 8.86 23.38 12.47
C GLU A 67 9.25 23.96 11.11
N ILE A 68 8.70 23.39 10.03
CA ILE A 68 9.03 23.78 8.67
C ILE A 68 7.95 24.70 8.13
N ASP A 69 8.36 25.89 7.70
CA ASP A 69 7.53 26.76 6.87
C ASP A 69 7.48 26.18 5.45
N LEU A 70 6.38 25.48 5.14
CA LEU A 70 6.17 24.86 3.84
C LEU A 70 6.03 25.87 2.69
N GLU A 71 5.71 27.14 3.00
CA GLU A 71 5.63 28.18 1.98
C GLU A 71 7.03 28.59 1.51
N ASN A 72 8.01 28.61 2.43
CA ASN A 72 9.35 29.17 2.24
C ASN A 72 10.49 28.15 2.48
N VAL A 73 10.30 26.90 2.04
CA VAL A 73 11.31 25.83 2.18
C VAL A 73 12.63 26.22 1.49
N SER A 74 13.73 26.18 2.23
CA SER A 74 15.08 26.43 1.73
C SER A 74 15.95 25.15 1.74
N PRO A 75 17.08 25.12 1.01
CA PRO A 75 18.00 23.97 1.06
C PRO A 75 18.52 23.61 2.46
N ASP A 76 18.60 24.58 3.39
CA ASP A 76 19.08 24.33 4.75
C ASP A 76 18.05 23.62 5.65
N ASP A 77 16.79 23.54 5.19
CA ASP A 77 15.72 22.80 5.86
C ASP A 77 15.71 21.30 5.47
N ILE A 78 16.53 20.92 4.47
CA ILE A 78 16.56 19.60 3.85
C ILE A 78 17.76 18.78 4.37
N VAL A 79 17.46 17.59 4.89
CA VAL A 79 18.42 16.55 5.28
C VAL A 79 18.33 15.41 4.28
N LEU A 80 19.38 15.27 3.48
CA LEU A 80 19.51 14.18 2.50
C LEU A 80 20.58 13.18 2.95
N PRO A 81 20.47 11.91 2.49
CA PRO A 81 21.56 10.96 2.57
C PRO A 81 22.87 11.51 1.99
N THR A 82 24.01 11.01 2.47
CA THR A 82 25.36 11.37 2.00
C THR A 82 26.14 10.11 1.61
N GLY A 83 27.26 10.26 0.90
CA GLY A 83 28.13 9.14 0.50
C GLY A 83 27.57 8.25 -0.61
N TYR A 84 26.59 8.73 -1.35
CA TYR A 84 26.05 8.07 -2.54
C TYR A 84 26.94 8.33 -3.77
N GLU A 85 26.84 7.46 -4.77
CA GLU A 85 27.58 7.60 -6.04
C GLU A 85 26.83 8.47 -7.05
N ARG A 86 25.50 8.35 -7.07
CA ARG A 86 24.61 9.15 -7.92
C ARG A 86 23.21 9.24 -7.31
N VAL A 87 22.43 10.17 -7.83
CA VAL A 87 21.00 10.34 -7.50
C VAL A 87 20.17 10.26 -8.78
N LEU A 88 19.14 9.44 -8.74
CA LEU A 88 18.11 9.35 -9.77
C LEU A 88 16.82 9.96 -9.24
N LEU A 89 16.22 10.85 -10.01
CA LEU A 89 14.90 11.39 -9.72
C LEU A 89 13.90 10.65 -10.59
N ARG A 90 13.14 9.77 -9.92
CA ARG A 90 12.12 8.96 -10.57
C ARG A 90 10.75 9.58 -10.35
N GLN A 91 9.88 9.50 -11.35
CA GLN A 91 8.49 9.94 -11.21
C GLN A 91 7.85 9.26 -9.99
N LYS A 92 7.21 10.06 -9.12
CA LYS A 92 6.37 9.51 -8.06
C LYS A 92 4.98 9.29 -8.63
N VAL A 93 4.70 8.05 -9.01
CA VAL A 93 3.37 7.63 -9.41
C VAL A 93 2.46 7.50 -8.18
N ASP A 94 1.21 7.94 -8.34
CA ASP A 94 0.18 7.90 -7.30
C ASP A 94 -0.68 6.64 -7.48
N GLY A 95 -0.43 5.63 -6.66
CA GLY A 95 -1.03 4.32 -6.84
C GLY A 95 -1.14 3.53 -5.54
N THR A 96 -1.31 2.23 -5.73
CA THR A 96 -1.22 1.27 -4.62
C THR A 96 0.09 0.51 -4.74
N ASN A 97 0.92 0.58 -3.70
CA ASN A 97 2.09 -0.27 -3.61
C ASN A 97 1.71 -1.74 -3.39
N VAL A 98 2.22 -2.62 -4.24
CA VAL A 98 2.00 -4.06 -4.19
C VAL A 98 3.35 -4.76 -4.30
N CYS A 99 3.68 -5.55 -3.28
CA CYS A 99 4.86 -6.39 -3.21
C CYS A 99 4.50 -7.82 -3.59
N TRP A 100 5.11 -8.35 -4.64
CA TRP A 100 5.09 -9.79 -4.91
C TRP A 100 6.32 -10.44 -4.28
N PHE A 101 6.11 -11.49 -3.51
CA PHE A 101 7.16 -12.22 -2.82
C PHE A 101 7.02 -13.73 -3.05
N PRO A 102 8.12 -14.51 -3.02
CA PRO A 102 8.02 -15.96 -3.15
C PRO A 102 7.55 -16.55 -1.81
N LEU A 103 6.59 -17.46 -1.81
CA LEU A 103 6.34 -18.35 -0.68
C LEU A 103 7.28 -19.54 -0.78
N LEU A 104 8.12 -19.76 0.24
CA LEU A 104 9.14 -20.80 0.22
C LEU A 104 8.73 -22.03 1.03
N ASP A 105 9.16 -23.21 0.59
CA ASP A 105 9.17 -24.41 1.44
C ASP A 105 10.39 -24.44 2.38
N ARG A 106 10.53 -25.52 3.15
CA ARG A 106 11.64 -25.74 4.08
C ARG A 106 13.00 -25.82 3.36
N GLU A 107 13.03 -26.33 2.14
CA GLU A 107 14.21 -26.49 1.31
C GLU A 107 14.56 -25.20 0.54
N GLY A 108 13.72 -24.16 0.63
CA GLY A 108 13.90 -22.88 -0.04
C GLY A 108 13.46 -22.88 -1.51
N ASN A 109 12.66 -23.86 -1.94
CA ASN A 109 12.00 -23.84 -3.25
C ASN A 109 10.78 -22.93 -3.22
N VAL A 110 10.48 -22.31 -4.35
CA VAL A 110 9.33 -21.41 -4.48
C VAL A 110 8.05 -22.23 -4.72
N LEU A 111 7.19 -22.29 -3.71
CA LEU A 111 5.87 -22.91 -3.78
C LEU A 111 4.90 -22.05 -4.62
N GLU A 112 4.88 -20.76 -4.34
CA GLU A 112 3.93 -19.80 -4.93
C GLU A 112 4.56 -18.40 -4.96
N VAL A 113 4.01 -17.50 -5.76
CA VAL A 113 4.33 -16.06 -5.70
C VAL A 113 3.09 -15.33 -5.22
N ILE A 114 3.21 -14.59 -4.12
CA ILE A 114 2.07 -14.00 -3.42
C ILE A 114 2.16 -12.48 -3.48
N PRO A 115 1.11 -11.79 -3.95
CA PRO A 115 0.99 -10.34 -3.82
C PRO A 115 0.56 -9.94 -2.41
N LYS A 116 1.13 -8.84 -1.90
CA LYS A 116 0.65 -8.14 -0.70
C LYS A 116 0.72 -6.64 -0.89
N THR A 117 -0.21 -5.91 -0.30
CA THR A 117 0.00 -4.50 0.00
C THR A 117 0.92 -4.37 1.22
N ARG A 118 1.13 -3.15 1.72
CA ARG A 118 2.00 -2.92 2.88
C ARG A 118 1.60 -3.77 4.09
N GLN A 119 0.33 -3.81 4.45
CA GLN A 119 -0.17 -4.49 5.67
C GLN A 119 -1.09 -5.69 5.38
N ALA A 120 -1.36 -6.04 4.12
CA ALA A 120 -2.28 -7.14 3.84
C ALA A 120 -1.87 -7.99 2.65
N VAL A 121 -1.97 -9.30 2.82
CA VAL A 121 -1.82 -10.27 1.72
C VAL A 121 -3.06 -10.23 0.84
N LEU A 122 -2.86 -10.20 -0.48
CA LEU A 122 -3.94 -10.17 -1.46
C LEU A 122 -4.38 -11.60 -1.81
N ASN A 123 -5.05 -12.26 -0.86
CA ASN A 123 -5.51 -13.65 -0.98
C ASN A 123 -7.04 -13.81 -1.10
N LYS A 124 -7.79 -12.72 -0.96
CA LYS A 124 -9.23 -12.68 -1.13
C LYS A 124 -9.68 -11.31 -1.64
N PRO A 125 -10.83 -11.22 -2.32
CA PRO A 125 -11.46 -9.94 -2.61
C PRO A 125 -11.67 -9.13 -1.32
N SER A 126 -11.42 -7.84 -1.38
CA SER A 126 -11.73 -6.88 -0.32
C SER A 126 -12.12 -5.54 -0.93
N GLN A 127 -13.02 -4.81 -0.27
CA GLN A 127 -13.33 -3.41 -0.60
C GLN A 127 -12.10 -2.49 -0.53
N MET A 128 -11.07 -2.88 0.21
CA MET A 128 -9.81 -2.13 0.29
C MET A 128 -8.83 -2.48 -0.79
N HIS A 129 -8.86 -3.73 -1.22
CA HIS A 129 -7.92 -4.26 -2.17
C HIS A 129 -8.57 -4.29 -3.53
N SER A 130 -8.94 -3.11 -4.04
CA SER A 130 -9.31 -2.91 -5.45
C SER A 130 -8.32 -3.63 -6.37
N VAL A 131 -7.05 -3.61 -6.00
CA VAL A 131 -5.95 -4.31 -6.67
C VAL A 131 -6.17 -5.81 -6.79
N TYR A 132 -6.79 -6.49 -5.80
CA TYR A 132 -7.05 -7.93 -5.89
C TYR A 132 -7.85 -8.26 -7.14
N ASP A 133 -8.89 -7.48 -7.42
CA ASP A 133 -9.74 -7.63 -8.61
C ASP A 133 -9.00 -7.31 -9.91
N LEU A 134 -7.87 -6.59 -9.82
CA LEU A 134 -7.01 -6.25 -10.96
C LEU A 134 -5.91 -7.31 -11.21
N LEU A 135 -5.64 -8.22 -10.26
CA LEU A 135 -4.56 -9.21 -10.38
C LEU A 135 -4.63 -10.05 -11.68
N PRO A 136 -5.79 -10.54 -12.14
CA PRO A 136 -5.85 -11.27 -13.41
C PRO A 136 -5.35 -10.46 -14.60
N ASP A 137 -5.73 -9.18 -14.67
CA ASP A 137 -5.31 -8.28 -15.75
C ASP A 137 -3.83 -7.91 -15.61
N ILE A 138 -3.34 -7.69 -14.37
CA ILE A 138 -1.92 -7.45 -14.10
C ILE A 138 -1.07 -8.62 -14.60
N HIS A 139 -1.46 -9.86 -14.29
CA HIS A 139 -0.71 -11.04 -14.71
C HIS A 139 -0.72 -11.25 -16.22
N LEU A 140 -1.80 -10.85 -16.90
CA LEU A 140 -1.88 -10.89 -18.36
C LEU A 140 -1.02 -9.80 -19.02
N MET A 141 -1.08 -8.57 -18.51
CA MET A 141 -0.38 -7.42 -19.07
C MET A 141 1.12 -7.41 -18.74
N TYR A 142 1.49 -7.95 -17.58
CA TYR A 142 2.86 -7.94 -17.06
C TYR A 142 3.32 -9.37 -16.69
N PRO A 143 3.46 -10.28 -17.67
CA PRO A 143 3.76 -11.68 -17.42
C PRO A 143 5.14 -11.90 -16.78
N GLY A 144 6.04 -10.92 -16.87
CA GLY A 144 7.38 -10.99 -16.29
C GLY A 144 7.44 -10.94 -14.76
N ILE A 145 6.38 -10.48 -14.08
CA ILE A 145 6.39 -10.31 -12.60
C ILE A 145 6.59 -11.66 -11.90
N LEU A 146 5.82 -12.68 -12.28
CA LEU A 146 5.86 -13.98 -11.60
C LEU A 146 7.19 -14.72 -11.82
N PRO A 147 7.73 -14.83 -13.05
CA PRO A 147 9.07 -15.38 -13.28
C PRO A 147 10.16 -14.60 -12.54
N ALA A 148 10.12 -13.26 -12.54
CA ALA A 148 11.12 -12.43 -11.87
C ALA A 148 11.22 -12.77 -10.39
N VAL A 149 10.08 -12.81 -9.69
CA VAL A 149 10.03 -13.16 -8.25
C VAL A 149 10.47 -14.60 -8.02
N ARG A 150 10.00 -15.54 -8.84
CA ARG A 150 10.29 -16.97 -8.70
C ARG A 150 11.78 -17.29 -8.89
N GLU A 151 12.42 -16.71 -9.91
CA GLU A 151 13.82 -16.98 -10.23
C GLU A 151 14.79 -16.22 -9.32
N THR A 152 14.49 -14.96 -8.98
CA THR A 152 15.37 -14.16 -8.11
C THR A 152 15.20 -14.49 -6.63
N LYS A 153 14.04 -15.04 -6.24
CA LYS A 153 13.61 -15.24 -4.86
C LYS A 153 13.59 -13.96 -4.01
N LEU A 154 13.41 -12.81 -4.65
CA LEU A 154 13.33 -11.49 -4.00
C LEU A 154 11.89 -11.05 -3.82
N SER A 155 11.66 -10.15 -2.86
CA SER A 155 10.44 -9.34 -2.81
C SER A 155 10.54 -8.21 -3.83
N LEU A 156 9.63 -8.15 -4.81
CA LEU A 156 9.58 -7.08 -5.80
C LEU A 156 8.37 -6.18 -5.53
N SER A 157 8.63 -4.90 -5.27
CA SER A 157 7.60 -3.91 -4.93
C SER A 157 7.31 -3.02 -6.13
N PHE A 158 6.05 -2.98 -6.53
CA PHE A 158 5.56 -2.20 -7.67
C PHE A 158 4.51 -1.20 -7.21
N GLU A 159 4.36 -0.12 -7.96
CA GLU A 159 3.16 0.70 -7.89
C GLU A 159 2.15 0.25 -8.95
N VAL A 160 0.90 0.05 -8.55
CA VAL A 160 -0.24 -0.24 -9.43
C VAL A 160 -1.12 1.01 -9.52
N TYR A 161 -1.31 1.56 -10.72
CA TYR A 161 -2.00 2.84 -10.93
C TYR A 161 -2.71 2.87 -12.30
N GLY A 162 -3.58 3.85 -12.52
CA GLY A 162 -4.46 3.94 -13.70
C GLY A 162 -5.92 4.19 -13.30
N TYR A 163 -6.81 4.53 -14.24
CA TYR A 163 -8.19 4.89 -13.89
C TYR A 163 -8.99 3.72 -13.26
N ARG A 164 -8.55 2.47 -13.44
CA ARG A 164 -9.16 1.30 -12.78
C ARG A 164 -8.69 1.11 -11.34
N ASN A 165 -7.63 1.80 -10.92
CA ASN A 165 -7.18 1.88 -9.53
C ASN A 165 -7.13 3.36 -9.11
N PRO A 166 -8.29 4.00 -8.87
CA PRO A 166 -8.37 5.44 -8.67
C PRO A 166 -7.68 5.90 -7.38
N HIS A 167 -6.83 6.93 -7.52
CA HIS A 167 -6.17 7.66 -6.43
C HIS A 167 -6.38 9.17 -6.59
N THR A 168 -5.50 10.00 -6.03
CA THR A 168 -5.59 11.46 -6.10
C THR A 168 -5.35 11.97 -7.51
N LEU A 169 -4.39 11.39 -8.25
CA LEU A 169 -4.18 11.68 -9.66
C LEU A 169 -5.19 10.96 -10.55
N VAL A 170 -5.62 11.65 -11.60
CA VAL A 170 -6.50 11.09 -12.64
C VAL A 170 -5.65 10.63 -13.81
N TYR A 171 -5.72 9.34 -14.13
CA TYR A 171 -5.01 8.74 -15.26
C TYR A 171 -5.94 8.55 -16.46
N ASP A 172 -5.42 8.71 -17.67
CA ASP A 172 -6.14 8.49 -18.93
C ASP A 172 -5.98 7.05 -19.48
N PHE A 173 -5.11 6.25 -18.85
CA PHE A 173 -4.90 4.83 -19.16
C PHE A 173 -5.51 3.89 -18.10
N PRO A 174 -5.94 2.67 -18.49
CA PRO A 174 -6.66 1.76 -17.60
C PRO A 174 -5.85 1.31 -16.39
N LEU A 175 -4.63 0.86 -16.64
CA LEU A 175 -3.82 0.17 -15.65
C LEU A 175 -2.36 0.16 -16.11
N GLN A 176 -1.46 0.49 -15.20
CA GLN A 176 -0.02 0.31 -15.32
C GLN A 176 0.55 -0.25 -14.01
N VAL A 177 1.69 -0.95 -14.14
CA VAL A 177 2.41 -1.53 -13.01
C VAL A 177 3.91 -1.25 -13.16
N SER A 178 4.49 -0.54 -12.19
CA SER A 178 5.87 -0.04 -12.26
C SER A 178 6.72 -0.55 -11.11
N LEU A 179 7.83 -1.24 -11.39
CA LEU A 179 8.78 -1.74 -10.41
C LEU A 179 9.51 -0.58 -9.72
N ILE A 180 9.37 -0.48 -8.40
CA ILE A 180 9.96 0.59 -7.59
C ILE A 180 11.27 0.13 -6.95
N VAL A 181 11.28 -1.06 -6.34
CA VAL A 181 12.44 -1.66 -5.67
C VAL A 181 12.38 -3.18 -5.67
N ALA A 182 13.55 -3.79 -5.50
CA ALA A 182 13.72 -5.21 -5.15
C ALA A 182 14.35 -5.30 -3.77
N ILE A 183 13.90 -6.27 -2.96
CA ILE A 183 14.23 -6.36 -1.54
C ILE A 183 14.67 -7.79 -1.23
N ASP A 184 15.82 -7.93 -0.55
CA ASP A 184 16.35 -9.22 -0.13
C ASP A 184 15.68 -9.76 1.15
N ALA A 185 16.04 -10.98 1.55
CA ALA A 185 15.51 -11.63 2.74
C ALA A 185 15.94 -10.96 4.06
N GLN A 186 16.89 -10.01 4.01
CA GLN A 186 17.35 -9.20 5.14
C GLN A 186 16.67 -7.82 5.16
N GLY A 187 15.78 -7.53 4.22
CA GLY A 187 15.09 -6.26 4.12
C GLY A 187 15.91 -5.14 3.47
N ARG A 188 17.05 -5.46 2.84
CA ARG A 188 17.88 -4.49 2.12
C ARG A 188 17.35 -4.29 0.71
N LEU A 189 17.35 -3.04 0.26
CA LEU A 189 17.04 -2.70 -1.12
C LEU A 189 18.22 -3.07 -2.02
N LEU A 190 17.97 -3.70 -3.17
CA LEU A 190 19.04 -3.98 -4.12
C LEU A 190 19.56 -2.70 -4.78
N PRO A 191 20.88 -2.63 -5.08
CA PRO A 191 21.47 -1.55 -5.88
C PRO A 191 20.74 -1.31 -7.21
N TRP A 192 20.85 -0.08 -7.71
CA TRP A 192 20.17 0.33 -8.94
C TRP A 192 20.50 -0.55 -10.15
N ASP A 193 21.76 -0.93 -10.32
CA ASP A 193 22.19 -1.72 -11.48
C ASP A 193 21.57 -3.12 -11.46
N GLN A 194 21.42 -3.71 -10.26
CA GLN A 194 20.74 -4.99 -10.10
C GLN A 194 19.23 -4.87 -10.35
N LEU A 195 18.61 -3.81 -9.82
CA LEU A 195 17.19 -3.53 -10.07
C LEU A 195 16.91 -3.35 -11.57
N SER A 196 17.76 -2.59 -12.26
CA SER A 196 17.67 -2.32 -13.69
C SER A 196 17.88 -3.59 -14.51
N ALA A 197 18.84 -4.44 -14.13
CA ALA A 197 19.06 -5.73 -14.78
C ALA A 197 17.86 -6.67 -14.62
N ILE A 198 17.21 -6.71 -13.45
CA ILE A 198 15.96 -7.45 -13.24
C ILE A 198 14.87 -6.89 -14.14
N ALA A 199 14.67 -5.56 -14.15
CA ALA A 199 13.65 -4.92 -14.96
C ALA A 199 13.83 -5.24 -16.45
N GLN A 200 15.04 -5.13 -16.97
CA GLN A 200 15.36 -5.44 -18.36
C GLN A 200 15.15 -6.94 -18.68
N ARG A 201 15.66 -7.84 -17.83
CA ARG A 201 15.58 -9.30 -18.07
C ARG A 201 14.14 -9.81 -18.16
N TYR A 202 13.25 -9.26 -17.34
CA TYR A 202 11.85 -9.70 -17.29
C TYR A 202 10.87 -8.73 -17.93
N ASN A 203 11.37 -7.74 -18.69
CA ASN A 203 10.56 -6.71 -19.35
C ASN A 203 9.56 -6.02 -18.40
N LEU A 204 10.05 -5.64 -17.21
CA LEU A 204 9.26 -4.94 -16.20
C LEU A 204 9.39 -3.44 -16.42
N HIS A 205 8.25 -2.73 -16.39
CA HIS A 205 8.24 -1.28 -16.43
C HIS A 205 8.79 -0.70 -15.12
N THR A 206 9.51 0.41 -15.19
CA THR A 206 9.97 1.20 -14.03
C THR A 206 9.47 2.63 -14.18
N PRO A 207 9.28 3.39 -13.08
CA PRO A 207 8.95 4.81 -13.22
C PRO A 207 10.00 5.56 -14.04
N GLU A 208 9.57 6.57 -14.78
CA GLU A 208 10.45 7.40 -15.60
C GLU A 208 11.54 8.06 -14.76
N ILE A 209 12.78 8.05 -15.29
CA ILE A 209 13.89 8.84 -14.73
C ILE A 209 13.84 10.21 -15.38
N ILE A 210 13.42 11.20 -14.59
CA ILE A 210 13.25 12.59 -15.05
C ILE A 210 14.59 13.33 -15.00
N PHE A 211 15.48 12.93 -14.10
CA PHE A 211 16.79 13.54 -13.92
C PHE A 211 17.78 12.60 -13.24
N GLU A 212 19.06 12.72 -13.59
CA GLU A 212 20.18 11.97 -13.01
C GLU A 212 21.35 12.91 -12.76
N THR A 213 22.05 12.71 -11.64
CA THR A 213 23.22 13.53 -11.27
C THR A 213 24.18 12.76 -10.38
N GLU A 214 25.48 13.05 -10.52
CA GLU A 214 26.56 12.59 -9.64
C GLU A 214 27.00 13.68 -8.64
N LYS A 215 26.27 14.81 -8.59
CA LYS A 215 26.58 15.89 -7.66
C LYS A 215 26.52 15.39 -6.21
N PRO A 216 27.45 15.83 -5.33
CA PRO A 216 27.49 15.39 -3.93
C PRO A 216 26.40 16.02 -3.05
N ASP A 217 25.75 17.09 -3.50
CA ASP A 217 24.63 17.74 -2.82
C ASP A 217 23.53 18.08 -3.84
N VAL A 218 22.31 17.65 -3.55
CA VAL A 218 21.13 17.82 -4.40
C VAL A 218 19.98 18.54 -3.69
N ARG A 219 20.25 19.23 -2.57
CA ARG A 219 19.23 19.96 -1.81
C ARG A 219 18.59 21.09 -2.62
N ALA A 220 19.39 21.81 -3.41
CA ALA A 220 18.88 22.84 -4.31
C ALA A 220 17.97 22.24 -5.40
N GLU A 221 18.34 21.08 -5.95
CA GLU A 221 17.53 20.33 -6.91
C GLU A 221 16.22 19.88 -6.28
N TRP A 222 16.22 19.42 -5.02
CA TRP A 222 15.00 19.04 -4.31
C TRP A 222 14.01 20.22 -4.23
N VAL A 223 14.46 21.39 -3.78
CA VAL A 223 13.63 22.60 -3.71
C VAL A 223 13.15 23.02 -5.10
N ARG A 224 14.03 22.96 -6.11
CA ARG A 224 13.68 23.28 -7.49
C ARG A 224 12.57 22.36 -8.03
N PHE A 225 12.72 21.04 -7.90
CA PHE A 225 11.72 20.09 -8.38
C PHE A 225 10.39 20.20 -7.63
N ARG A 226 10.42 20.47 -6.31
CA ARG A 226 9.21 20.75 -5.54
C ARG A 226 8.37 21.86 -6.16
N LEU A 227 9.01 22.95 -6.59
CA LEU A 227 8.34 24.12 -7.17
C LEU A 227 7.99 23.93 -8.66
N GLU A 228 8.91 23.37 -9.46
CA GLU A 228 8.68 23.16 -10.90
C GLU A 228 7.55 22.16 -11.18
N LEU A 229 7.42 21.12 -10.36
CA LEU A 229 6.33 20.14 -10.50
C LEU A 229 5.00 20.73 -10.01
N ASP A 230 5.04 21.55 -8.95
CA ASP A 230 3.85 22.22 -8.45
C ASP A 230 3.26 23.20 -9.46
N ALA A 231 4.11 23.91 -10.22
CA ALA A 231 3.68 24.82 -11.28
C ALA A 231 2.90 24.17 -12.43
N ARG A 232 2.91 22.83 -12.53
CA ARG A 232 2.12 22.07 -13.52
C ARG A 232 0.75 21.66 -12.99
N ASN A 233 0.57 21.67 -11.67
CA ASN A 233 -0.70 21.33 -11.05
C ASN A 233 -1.64 22.54 -11.10
N GLU A 234 -2.90 22.27 -11.41
CA GLU A 234 -3.99 23.24 -11.27
C GLU A 234 -4.83 22.89 -10.03
N PRO A 235 -5.51 23.86 -9.38
CA PRO A 235 -6.29 23.60 -8.17
C PRO A 235 -7.32 22.47 -8.29
N ASP A 236 -7.92 22.32 -9.48
CA ASP A 236 -8.94 21.31 -9.78
C ASP A 236 -8.40 20.13 -10.60
N HIS A 237 -7.11 20.14 -10.97
CA HIS A 237 -6.49 19.11 -11.80
C HIS A 237 -5.03 18.90 -11.42
N LEU A 238 -4.80 17.88 -10.58
CA LEU A 238 -3.48 17.43 -10.19
C LEU A 238 -2.95 16.45 -11.25
N VAL A 239 -1.81 16.79 -11.85
CA VAL A 239 -1.15 16.00 -12.90
C VAL A 239 0.12 15.32 -12.41
N ASP A 240 0.78 15.89 -11.40
CA ASP A 240 2.04 15.39 -10.85
C ASP A 240 1.96 15.25 -9.33
N GLU A 241 2.23 14.05 -8.81
CA GLU A 241 2.34 13.83 -7.37
C GLU A 241 3.67 14.34 -6.82
N GLY A 242 4.72 14.25 -7.64
CA GLY A 242 6.09 14.62 -7.32
C GLY A 242 7.12 13.64 -7.87
N VAL A 243 8.26 13.54 -7.17
CA VAL A 243 9.36 12.63 -7.51
C VAL A 243 9.90 11.88 -6.28
N VAL A 244 10.54 10.75 -6.54
CA VAL A 244 11.33 10.01 -5.54
C VAL A 244 12.80 10.16 -5.90
N PHE A 245 13.54 10.84 -5.03
CA PHE A 245 15.00 10.88 -5.05
C PHE A 245 15.51 9.52 -4.60
N THR A 246 16.24 8.86 -5.50
CA THR A 246 16.83 7.54 -5.30
C THR A 246 18.33 7.70 -5.23
N PHE A 247 18.86 7.62 -4.01
CA PHE A 247 20.29 7.70 -3.74
C PHE A 247 20.90 6.32 -3.95
N CYS A 248 21.83 6.23 -4.89
CA CYS A 248 22.46 4.98 -5.29
C CYS A 248 23.78 4.78 -4.54
N TYR A 249 23.90 3.62 -3.89
CA TYR A 249 25.11 3.14 -3.24
C TYR A 249 25.58 1.84 -3.92
N PRO A 250 26.85 1.42 -3.72
CA PRO A 250 27.35 0.18 -4.31
C PRO A 250 26.53 -1.07 -3.94
N ASP A 251 25.97 -1.09 -2.72
CA ASP A 251 25.34 -2.26 -2.12
C ASP A 251 23.86 -2.05 -1.75
N THR A 252 23.30 -0.84 -1.93
CA THR A 252 21.90 -0.54 -1.58
C THR A 252 21.35 0.71 -2.27
N LEU A 253 20.08 1.04 -1.96
CA LEU A 253 19.43 2.29 -2.31
C LEU A 253 18.86 2.96 -1.05
N GLN A 254 18.75 4.29 -1.08
CA GLN A 254 17.91 5.04 -0.15
C GLN A 254 16.91 5.91 -0.93
N LEU A 255 15.69 6.00 -0.41
CA LEU A 255 14.57 6.69 -1.05
C LEU A 255 14.12 7.88 -0.21
N VAL A 256 13.97 9.03 -0.85
CA VAL A 256 13.41 10.25 -0.27
C VAL A 256 12.33 10.77 -1.21
N LYS A 257 11.16 11.13 -0.68
CA LYS A 257 10.06 11.66 -1.51
C LYS A 257 10.11 13.19 -1.53
N CYS A 258 9.80 13.73 -2.70
CA CYS A 258 9.50 15.13 -2.94
C CYS A 258 8.09 15.18 -3.51
N LYS A 259 7.11 15.68 -2.76
CA LYS A 259 5.79 15.96 -3.34
C LYS A 259 5.77 17.40 -3.86
N THR A 260 4.81 17.70 -4.72
CA THR A 260 4.51 19.11 -5.08
C THR A 260 4.11 19.90 -3.84
N LYS A 261 4.38 21.22 -3.85
CA LYS A 261 4.10 22.10 -2.71
C LYS A 261 2.64 21.98 -2.27
N THR A 262 1.69 22.08 -3.19
CA THR A 262 0.24 22.01 -2.92
C THR A 262 -0.15 20.68 -2.28
N LEU A 263 0.36 19.56 -2.79
CA LEU A 263 0.07 18.23 -2.22
C LEU A 263 0.69 18.03 -0.85
N GLU A 264 1.88 18.57 -0.65
CA GLU A 264 2.55 18.51 0.64
C GLU A 264 1.85 19.36 1.70
N GLU A 265 1.43 20.58 1.37
CA GLU A 265 0.67 21.46 2.25
C GLU A 265 -0.69 20.85 2.59
N ALA A 266 -1.42 20.32 1.60
CA ALA A 266 -2.67 19.63 1.84
C ALA A 266 -2.48 18.42 2.76
N HIS A 267 -1.41 17.64 2.55
CA HIS A 267 -1.10 16.49 3.40
C HIS A 267 -0.73 16.94 4.82
N MET A 268 0.25 17.84 4.98
CA MET A 268 0.77 18.23 6.30
C MET A 268 -0.18 19.11 7.11
N SER A 269 -0.95 20.01 6.47
CA SER A 269 -1.93 20.85 7.18
C SER A 269 -3.07 20.02 7.75
N VAL A 270 -3.52 19.01 7.00
CA VAL A 270 -4.51 18.04 7.46
C VAL A 270 -3.93 17.12 8.55
N MET A 271 -2.65 16.73 8.44
CA MET A 271 -1.98 15.90 9.44
C MET A 271 -1.77 16.64 10.78
N ALA A 272 -1.45 17.93 10.75
CA ALA A 272 -1.04 18.70 11.93
C ALA A 272 -2.20 19.40 12.68
N ALA A 273 -3.36 19.58 12.05
CA ALA A 273 -4.46 20.30 12.68
C ALA A 273 -5.22 19.41 13.68
N GLU A 274 -5.28 19.81 14.95
CA GLU A 274 -6.15 19.20 15.98
C GLU A 274 -7.63 19.21 15.60
N GLN A 275 -8.00 20.09 14.66
CA GLN A 275 -9.35 20.22 14.12
C GLN A 275 -9.54 19.57 12.76
N ALA A 276 -8.56 18.84 12.24
CA ALA A 276 -8.69 18.14 10.97
C ALA A 276 -9.89 17.20 10.99
N GLU A 277 -10.79 17.36 10.00
CA GLU A 277 -11.81 16.36 9.74
C GLU A 277 -11.17 15.22 8.95
N ILE A 278 -11.33 13.98 9.43
CA ILE A 278 -10.91 12.80 8.67
C ILE A 278 -12.03 12.51 7.66
N PRO A 279 -11.74 12.60 6.35
CA PRO A 279 -12.71 12.29 5.31
C PRO A 279 -13.30 10.90 5.55
N ARG A 280 -14.63 10.77 5.36
CA ARG A 280 -15.35 9.53 5.64
C ARG A 280 -14.71 8.33 4.93
N ASP A 281 -14.23 8.52 3.71
CA ASP A 281 -13.65 7.44 2.90
C ASP A 281 -12.26 7.04 3.41
N ILE A 282 -11.44 7.98 3.92
CA ILE A 282 -10.19 7.65 4.62
C ILE A 282 -10.48 6.85 5.89
N LEU A 283 -11.47 7.28 6.67
CA LEU A 283 -11.86 6.57 7.90
C LEU A 283 -12.43 5.18 7.60
N PHE A 284 -13.26 5.05 6.57
CA PHE A 284 -13.79 3.77 6.13
C PHE A 284 -12.70 2.86 5.57
N LYS A 285 -11.69 3.45 4.90
CA LYS A 285 -10.50 2.73 4.45
C LYS A 285 -9.71 2.16 5.62
N ALA A 286 -9.49 2.93 6.69
CA ALA A 286 -8.85 2.43 7.91
C ALA A 286 -9.66 1.29 8.56
N VAL A 287 -10.99 1.43 8.64
CA VAL A 287 -11.92 0.40 9.14
C VAL A 287 -11.80 -0.91 8.38
N CYS A 288 -11.80 -0.85 7.05
CA CYS A 288 -11.70 -2.07 6.26
C CYS A 288 -10.32 -2.72 6.37
N ARG A 289 -9.23 -1.93 6.49
CA ARG A 289 -7.88 -2.44 6.78
C ARG A 289 -7.85 -3.25 8.08
N VAL A 290 -8.31 -2.66 9.18
CA VAL A 290 -8.38 -3.33 10.49
C VAL A 290 -9.26 -4.59 10.44
N TYR A 291 -10.34 -4.57 9.65
CA TYR A 291 -11.17 -5.75 9.45
C TYR A 291 -10.40 -6.88 8.73
N ASP A 292 -9.76 -6.56 7.61
CA ASP A 292 -9.01 -7.52 6.79
C ASP A 292 -7.78 -8.06 7.52
N ASP A 293 -7.27 -7.29 8.47
CA ASP A 293 -6.22 -7.63 9.40
C ASP A 293 -6.62 -8.67 10.47
N GLY A 294 -7.87 -9.14 10.45
CA GLY A 294 -8.33 -10.24 11.31
C GLY A 294 -8.97 -9.78 12.62
N PHE A 295 -9.26 -8.49 12.78
CA PHE A 295 -9.94 -7.96 13.97
C PHE A 295 -11.47 -8.07 13.88
N ALA A 296 -12.01 -8.81 12.91
CA ALA A 296 -13.45 -8.97 12.72
C ALA A 296 -14.19 -9.50 13.96
N GLU A 297 -13.50 -10.31 14.77
CA GLU A 297 -14.03 -10.93 16.00
C GLU A 297 -13.52 -10.26 17.28
N SER A 298 -12.70 -9.22 17.16
CA SER A 298 -12.15 -8.49 18.31
C SER A 298 -13.16 -7.54 18.92
N GLU A 299 -13.00 -7.27 20.21
CA GLU A 299 -13.74 -6.25 20.93
C GLU A 299 -13.41 -4.84 20.42
N TRP A 300 -14.35 -3.92 20.56
CA TRP A 300 -14.22 -2.56 20.01
C TRP A 300 -12.97 -1.83 20.52
N ASP A 301 -12.58 -2.01 21.79
CA ASP A 301 -11.40 -1.34 22.34
C ASP A 301 -10.11 -1.79 21.62
N GLU A 302 -10.00 -3.07 21.25
CA GLU A 302 -8.88 -3.59 20.47
C GLU A 302 -8.92 -3.06 19.03
N VAL A 303 -10.10 -3.08 18.40
CA VAL A 303 -10.31 -2.52 17.06
C VAL A 303 -9.95 -1.05 17.03
N TRP A 304 -10.38 -0.27 18.04
CA TRP A 304 -10.11 1.15 18.13
C TRP A 304 -8.63 1.43 18.36
N ALA A 305 -7.95 0.63 19.18
CA ALA A 305 -6.49 0.76 19.35
C ALA A 305 -5.75 0.59 18.01
N GLN A 306 -6.16 -0.36 17.18
CA GLN A 306 -5.57 -0.55 15.84
C GLN A 306 -5.95 0.55 14.86
N LEU A 307 -7.23 0.95 14.82
CA LEU A 307 -7.70 2.06 14.00
C LEU A 307 -6.98 3.36 14.33
N LYS A 308 -6.85 3.65 15.63
CA LYS A 308 -6.12 4.80 16.13
C LYS A 308 -4.66 4.70 15.73
N ALA A 309 -4.05 3.52 15.85
CA ALA A 309 -2.67 3.33 15.44
C ALA A 309 -2.46 3.57 13.93
N GLU A 310 -3.41 3.15 13.10
CA GLU A 310 -3.40 3.35 11.65
C GLU A 310 -3.58 4.82 11.27
N LEU A 311 -4.59 5.49 11.85
CA LEU A 311 -4.87 6.90 11.57
C LEU A 311 -3.78 7.82 12.10
N MET A 312 -3.15 7.47 13.23
CA MET A 312 -2.03 8.23 13.79
C MET A 312 -0.74 8.14 12.95
N GLU A 313 -0.73 7.40 11.84
CA GLU A 313 0.31 7.58 10.83
C GLU A 313 0.23 8.94 10.14
N ASP A 314 -0.98 9.44 9.96
CA ASP A 314 -1.30 10.62 9.15
C ASP A 314 -2.12 11.68 9.91
N TYR A 315 -2.38 11.51 11.20
CA TYR A 315 -3.19 12.47 11.95
C TYR A 315 -2.71 12.57 13.39
N VAL A 316 -2.74 13.78 13.96
CA VAL A 316 -2.51 13.97 15.40
C VAL A 316 -3.59 13.27 16.23
N GLU A 317 -3.20 12.79 17.41
CA GLU A 317 -4.05 11.99 18.30
C GLU A 317 -5.40 12.66 18.61
N VAL A 318 -5.38 13.97 18.89
CA VAL A 318 -6.58 14.76 19.21
C VAL A 318 -7.59 14.75 18.05
N ALA A 319 -7.11 14.84 16.80
CA ALA A 319 -7.98 14.79 15.62
C ALA A 319 -8.58 13.39 15.44
N VAL A 320 -7.78 12.33 15.67
CA VAL A 320 -8.22 10.93 15.58
C VAL A 320 -9.31 10.63 16.62
N ASP A 321 -9.09 11.00 17.88
CA ASP A 321 -10.00 10.68 18.99
C ASP A 321 -11.39 11.30 18.82
N ARG A 322 -11.48 12.46 18.17
CA ARG A 322 -12.77 13.11 17.82
C ARG A 322 -13.62 12.27 16.87
N HIS A 323 -13.03 11.33 16.13
CA HIS A 323 -13.71 10.51 15.13
C HIS A 323 -14.12 9.13 15.64
N VAL A 324 -13.90 8.79 16.92
CA VAL A 324 -14.20 7.46 17.49
C VAL A 324 -15.63 6.99 17.21
N HIS A 325 -16.63 7.85 17.41
CA HIS A 325 -18.04 7.52 17.16
C HIS A 325 -18.35 7.30 15.66
N LYS A 326 -17.69 8.06 14.77
CA LYS A 326 -17.85 7.90 13.31
C LYS A 326 -17.19 6.59 12.87
N ALA A 327 -16.02 6.27 13.43
CA ALA A 327 -15.29 5.04 13.19
C ALA A 327 -16.08 3.81 13.65
N GLU A 328 -16.68 3.84 14.85
CA GLU A 328 -17.49 2.75 15.38
C GLU A 328 -18.71 2.46 14.50
N LYS A 329 -19.40 3.50 14.04
CA LYS A 329 -20.52 3.36 13.10
C LYS A 329 -20.07 2.71 11.79
N LEU A 330 -18.92 3.12 11.25
CA LEU A 330 -18.36 2.55 10.03
C LEU A 330 -17.90 1.09 10.24
N TRP A 331 -17.34 0.77 11.41
CA TRP A 331 -16.96 -0.60 11.79
C TRP A 331 -18.18 -1.53 11.85
N ARG A 332 -19.22 -1.13 12.58
CA ARG A 332 -20.49 -1.88 12.63
C ARG A 332 -21.13 -2.02 11.25
N TRP A 333 -21.03 -0.98 10.41
CA TRP A 333 -21.45 -1.05 9.02
C TRP A 333 -20.65 -2.10 8.24
N LYS A 334 -19.32 -2.07 8.31
CA LYS A 334 -18.42 -3.07 7.68
C LYS A 334 -18.76 -4.49 8.10
N LEU A 335 -18.92 -4.75 9.40
CA LEU A 335 -19.33 -6.08 9.90
C LEU A 335 -20.62 -6.56 9.24
N ARG A 336 -21.63 -5.68 9.14
CA ARG A 336 -22.89 -6.01 8.47
C ARG A 336 -22.72 -6.24 6.98
N LEU A 337 -21.90 -5.45 6.30
CA LEU A 337 -21.61 -5.62 4.86
C LEU A 337 -21.11 -7.04 4.57
N GLU A 338 -20.20 -7.56 5.39
CA GLU A 338 -19.61 -8.88 5.18
C GLU A 338 -20.62 -10.03 5.39
N THR A 339 -21.73 -9.80 6.09
CA THR A 339 -22.82 -10.80 6.19
C THR A 339 -23.61 -10.98 4.89
N VAL A 340 -23.54 -10.02 3.96
CA VAL A 340 -24.33 -10.03 2.71
C VAL A 340 -23.47 -10.11 1.46
N ARG A 341 -22.20 -9.68 1.52
CA ARG A 341 -21.27 -9.68 0.38
C ARG A 341 -21.17 -11.02 -0.36
N PRO A 342 -20.97 -12.19 0.31
CA PRO A 342 -20.82 -13.46 -0.39
C PRO A 342 -22.04 -13.83 -1.24
N TYR A 343 -23.24 -13.41 -0.81
CA TYR A 343 -24.48 -13.63 -1.53
C TYR A 343 -24.61 -12.73 -2.75
N ILE A 344 -24.15 -11.48 -2.66
CA ILE A 344 -24.10 -10.56 -3.80
C ILE A 344 -23.11 -11.08 -4.85
N GLU A 345 -21.89 -11.44 -4.44
CA GLU A 345 -20.85 -11.96 -5.33
C GLU A 345 -21.29 -13.26 -6.02
N ARG A 346 -21.91 -14.17 -5.26
CA ARG A 346 -22.50 -15.38 -5.82
C ARG A 346 -23.58 -15.06 -6.87
N ALA A 347 -24.49 -14.14 -6.57
CA ALA A 347 -25.55 -13.75 -7.51
C ALA A 347 -24.98 -13.09 -8.78
N MET A 348 -23.94 -12.26 -8.66
CA MET A 348 -23.27 -11.64 -9.80
C MET A 348 -22.58 -12.70 -10.67
N LYS A 349 -21.94 -13.69 -10.05
CA LYS A 349 -21.31 -14.81 -10.76
C LYS A 349 -22.34 -15.68 -11.48
N GLU A 350 -23.47 -15.98 -10.84
CA GLU A 350 -24.54 -16.80 -11.42
C GLU A 350 -25.28 -16.07 -12.57
N THR A 351 -25.41 -14.75 -12.50
CA THR A 351 -26.15 -13.97 -13.51
C THR A 351 -25.26 -13.39 -14.60
N GLY A 352 -23.94 -13.30 -14.37
CA GLY A 352 -23.02 -12.58 -15.26
C GLY A 352 -23.29 -11.08 -15.31
N SER A 353 -24.01 -10.51 -14.33
CA SER A 353 -24.39 -9.09 -14.31
C SER A 353 -24.16 -8.46 -12.94
N ARG A 354 -23.96 -7.14 -12.94
CA ARG A 354 -23.89 -6.29 -11.74
C ARG A 354 -25.17 -5.48 -11.51
N GLU A 355 -26.10 -5.52 -12.46
CA GLU A 355 -27.29 -4.68 -12.41
C GLU A 355 -28.20 -5.09 -11.25
N LEU A 356 -28.62 -4.10 -10.44
CA LEU A 356 -29.49 -4.31 -9.28
C LEU A 356 -30.74 -5.13 -9.64
N GLY A 357 -31.39 -4.82 -10.77
CA GLY A 357 -32.59 -5.52 -11.24
C GLY A 357 -32.36 -7.00 -11.59
N VAL A 358 -31.13 -7.37 -11.95
CA VAL A 358 -30.73 -8.73 -12.33
C VAL A 358 -30.22 -9.52 -11.12
N VAL A 359 -29.44 -8.88 -10.24
CA VAL A 359 -28.79 -9.50 -9.08
C VAL A 359 -29.76 -9.68 -7.91
N MET A 360 -30.59 -8.68 -7.60
CA MET A 360 -31.45 -8.70 -6.42
C MET A 360 -32.48 -9.85 -6.37
N PRO A 361 -33.10 -10.29 -7.48
CA PRO A 361 -33.98 -11.46 -7.47
C PRO A 361 -33.30 -12.72 -6.92
N ARG A 362 -32.00 -12.92 -7.18
CA ARG A 362 -31.22 -14.04 -6.64
C ARG A 362 -30.87 -13.83 -5.17
N VAL A 363 -30.35 -12.65 -4.84
CA VAL A 363 -29.97 -12.30 -3.46
C VAL A 363 -31.14 -12.44 -2.48
N ARG A 364 -32.35 -12.05 -2.88
CA ARG A 364 -33.59 -12.17 -2.09
C ARG A 364 -33.95 -13.62 -1.70
N GLN A 365 -33.45 -14.62 -2.43
CA GLN A 365 -33.71 -16.02 -2.13
C GLN A 365 -32.86 -16.53 -0.96
N TRP A 366 -31.76 -15.84 -0.63
CA TRP A 366 -30.78 -16.29 0.35
C TRP A 366 -30.75 -15.44 1.63
N LEU A 367 -31.28 -14.21 1.56
CA LEU A 367 -31.15 -13.23 2.62
C LEU A 367 -32.49 -12.91 3.29
N SER A 368 -32.44 -12.58 4.58
CA SER A 368 -33.58 -11.97 5.27
C SER A 368 -33.98 -10.63 4.64
N LYS A 369 -35.17 -10.11 4.97
CA LYS A 369 -35.63 -8.80 4.48
C LYS A 369 -34.66 -7.66 4.83
N GLU A 370 -34.10 -7.67 6.04
CA GLU A 370 -33.14 -6.65 6.47
C GLU A 370 -31.82 -6.74 5.68
N GLN A 371 -31.27 -7.96 5.54
CA GLN A 371 -30.06 -8.21 4.75
C GLN A 371 -30.27 -7.91 3.26
N THR A 372 -31.47 -8.17 2.72
CA THR A 372 -31.85 -7.81 1.36
C THR A 372 -31.82 -6.30 1.16
N ASN A 373 -32.35 -5.53 2.12
CA ASN A 373 -32.32 -4.07 2.06
C ASN A 373 -30.89 -3.53 2.12
N LEU A 374 -30.04 -4.15 2.94
CA LEU A 374 -28.62 -3.84 3.00
C LEU A 374 -27.93 -4.15 1.66
N ALA A 375 -28.17 -5.32 1.08
CA ALA A 375 -27.61 -5.71 -0.22
C ALA A 375 -28.04 -4.78 -1.36
N ALA A 376 -29.30 -4.33 -1.36
CA ALA A 376 -29.79 -3.36 -2.33
C ALA A 376 -29.06 -2.01 -2.20
N LYS A 377 -28.80 -1.54 -0.97
CA LYS A 377 -28.02 -0.31 -0.74
C LYS A 377 -26.59 -0.45 -1.26
N ILE A 378 -25.95 -1.61 -1.07
CA ILE A 378 -24.60 -1.88 -1.58
C ILE A 378 -24.57 -1.77 -3.10
N LEU A 379 -25.46 -2.49 -3.78
CA LEU A 379 -25.53 -2.51 -5.24
C LEU A 379 -25.92 -1.16 -5.87
N LEU A 380 -26.69 -0.33 -5.15
CA LEU A 380 -27.04 1.03 -5.60
C LEU A 380 -25.88 2.03 -5.48
N HIS A 381 -25.01 1.84 -4.49
CA HIS A 381 -23.96 2.81 -4.18
C HIS A 381 -22.57 2.41 -4.70
N ASN A 382 -22.44 1.29 -5.42
CA ASN A 382 -21.15 0.78 -5.93
C ASN A 382 -20.04 0.78 -4.86
N VAL A 383 -20.38 0.37 -3.62
CA VAL A 383 -19.44 0.39 -2.47
C VAL A 383 -18.58 -0.86 -2.38
#